data_AF-A0A962PE39-F1
#
_entry.id   AF-A0A962PE39-F1
#
_cell.length_a   1.000
_cell.length_b   1.000
_cell.length_c   1.000
_cell.angle_alpha   90.00
_cell.angle_beta   90.00
_cell.angle_gamma   90.00
#
_symmetry.space_group_name_H-M   'P 1'
#
loop_
_entity.id
_entity.type
_entity.pdbx_description
1 polymer ?
#
loop_
_entity_poly.entity_id
_entity_poly.type
_entity_poly.pdbx_seq_one_letter_code
_entity_poly.pdbx_strand_id
1 'polypeptide(L)' 'MAYVGKYESPADLLLDENLSRDEKVAMLKQWRNDEKALIRAAGEGMHNDDHPDILKEVKKALISLQESSTGR' A
#
# COMPACT_ATOMS: atom_id res chain seq x y z
N MET A 1 -3.97 15.90 2.31
CA MET A 1 -3.45 15.25 3.54
C MET A 1 -2.86 13.92 3.12
N ALA A 2 -1.53 13.78 3.21
CA ALA A 2 -0.87 12.50 2.98
C ALA A 2 -1.20 11.60 4.18
N TYR A 3 -2.04 10.59 3.96
CA TYR A 3 -2.38 9.57 4.98
C TYR A 3 -1.20 8.65 5.34
N VAL A 4 -0.03 8.90 4.74
CA VAL A 4 1.27 8.21 4.92
C VAL A 4 1.74 8.12 6.39
N GLY A 5 1.13 8.85 7.33
CA GLY A 5 1.47 8.74 8.77
C GLY A 5 0.45 8.01 9.64
N LYS A 6 -0.72 7.61 9.11
CA LYS A 6 -1.80 7.03 9.94
C LYS A 6 -1.72 5.51 10.06
N TYR A 7 -1.13 4.87 9.06
CA TYR A 7 -1.00 3.42 8.96
C TYR A 7 0.46 3.07 8.70
N GLU A 8 1.07 2.26 9.57
CA GLU A 8 2.47 1.83 9.41
C GLU A 8 2.61 0.72 8.37
N SER A 9 1.52 0.02 8.04
CA SER A 9 1.54 -1.06 7.05
C SER A 9 0.23 -1.10 6.25
N PRO A 10 0.27 -1.54 4.97
CA PRO A 10 -0.93 -1.71 4.17
C PRO A 10 -1.91 -2.74 4.75
N ALA A 11 -1.42 -3.67 5.57
CA ALA A 11 -2.25 -4.60 6.34
C ALA A 11 -3.12 -3.87 7.39
N ASP A 12 -2.61 -2.84 8.04
CA ASP A 12 -3.35 -2.07 9.05
C ASP A 12 -4.52 -1.31 8.41
N LEU A 13 -4.28 -0.73 7.24
CA LEU A 13 -5.30 -0.10 6.40
C LEU A 13 -6.38 -1.10 5.96
N LEU A 14 -6.04 -2.36 5.73
CA LEU A 14 -7.03 -3.40 5.42
C LEU A 14 -7.92 -3.73 6.61
N LEU A 15 -7.36 -3.71 7.82
CA LEU A 15 -8.07 -3.98 9.08
C LEU A 15 -9.01 -2.85 9.48
N ASP A 16 -8.80 -1.63 8.99
CA ASP A 16 -9.66 -0.49 9.32
C ASP A 16 -11.07 -0.66 8.73
N GLU A 17 -12.08 -0.87 9.57
CA GLU A 17 -13.47 -1.07 9.15
C GLU A 17 -14.20 0.25 8.82
N ASN A 18 -13.61 1.40 9.16
CA ASN A 18 -14.20 2.71 8.84
C ASN A 18 -13.99 3.09 7.37
N LEU A 19 -12.93 2.57 6.76
CA LEU A 19 -12.64 2.81 5.35
C LEU A 19 -13.48 1.92 4.44
N SER A 20 -14.15 2.56 3.48
CA SER A 20 -14.80 1.82 2.41
C SER A 20 -13.76 1.14 1.53
N ARG A 21 -14.13 0.02 0.92
CA ARG A 21 -13.24 -0.74 0.04
C ARG A 21 -12.63 0.12 -1.07
N ASP A 22 -13.40 1.01 -1.67
CA ASP A 22 -12.92 1.91 -2.73
C ASP A 22 -11.85 2.88 -2.20
N GLU A 23 -12.07 3.42 -1.00
CA GLU A 23 -11.07 4.27 -0.31
C GLU A 23 -9.81 3.48 0.00
N LYS A 24 -9.93 2.25 0.51
CA LYS A 24 -8.77 1.36 0.75
C LYS A 24 -7.97 1.14 -0.53
N VAL A 25 -8.65 0.88 -1.65
CA VAL A 25 -8.01 0.69 -2.96
C VAL A 25 -7.33 1.97 -3.44
N ALA A 26 -7.97 3.13 -3.31
CA ALA A 26 -7.40 4.42 -3.69
C ALA A 26 -6.13 4.73 -2.88
N MET A 27 -6.18 4.50 -1.56
CA MET A 27 -5.04 4.70 -0.66
C MET A 27 -3.90 3.73 -0.94
N LEU A 28 -4.16 2.43 -1.11
CA LEU A 28 -3.13 1.45 -1.46
C LEU A 28 -2.46 1.75 -2.81
N LYS A 29 -3.22 2.25 -3.80
CA LYS A 29 -2.66 2.70 -5.08
C LYS A 29 -1.75 3.92 -4.92
N GLN A 30 -2.15 4.88 -4.09
CA GLN A 30 -1.36 6.06 -3.78
C GLN A 30 -0.06 5.67 -3.09
N TRP A 31 -0.14 4.84 -2.04
CA TRP A 31 1.02 4.33 -1.32
C TRP A 31 2.00 3.61 -2.25
N ARG A 32 1.50 2.74 -3.15
CA ARG A 32 2.35 2.09 -4.16
C ARG A 32 3.12 3.09 -5.02
N ASN A 33 2.51 4.20 -5.39
CA ASN A 33 3.15 5.21 -6.22
C ASN A 33 4.16 6.03 -5.42
N ASP A 34 3.84 6.39 -4.18
CA ASP A 34 4.76 7.07 -3.26
C ASP A 34 5.99 6.20 -2.97
N GLU A 35 5.81 4.92 -2.68
CA GLU A 35 6.91 3.98 -2.43
C GLU A 35 7.79 3.80 -3.67
N LYS A 36 7.19 3.73 -4.88
CA LYS A 36 7.96 3.73 -6.13
C LYS A 36 8.69 5.04 -6.38
N ALA A 37 8.13 6.17 -5.96
CA ALA A 37 8.79 7.48 -6.05
C ALA A 37 9.96 7.57 -5.06
N LEU A 38 9.78 7.06 -3.83
CA LEU A 38 10.82 6.96 -2.81
C LEU A 38 11.95 6.05 -3.28
N ILE A 39 11.66 4.86 -3.81
CA ILE A 39 12.68 3.96 -4.38
C ILE A 39 13.42 4.63 -5.55
N ARG A 40 12.68 5.34 -6.43
CA ARG A 40 13.29 6.07 -7.56
C ARG A 40 14.18 7.22 -7.07
N ALA A 41 13.80 7.90 -6.00
CA ALA A 41 14.60 8.94 -5.37
C ALA A 41 15.77 8.39 -4.55
N ALA A 42 15.61 7.20 -3.94
CA ALA A 42 16.63 6.50 -3.16
C ALA A 42 17.66 5.75 -4.03
N GLY A 43 17.35 5.55 -5.32
CA GLY A 43 18.16 4.86 -6.30
C GLY A 43 19.54 5.48 -6.59
N GLU A 44 19.87 6.62 -5.99
CA GLU A 44 21.21 7.21 -6.08
C GLU A 44 22.15 6.84 -4.91
N GLY A 45 21.76 6.01 -3.93
CA GLY A 45 22.73 5.71 -2.86
C GLY A 45 22.47 4.61 -1.83
N MET A 46 21.28 4.07 -1.62
CA MET A 46 21.09 3.06 -0.58
C MET A 46 20.10 1.97 -1.00
N HIS A 47 20.65 0.79 -1.28
CA HIS A 47 19.91 -0.47 -1.35
C HIS A 47 19.47 -0.83 0.08
N ASN A 48 18.46 -0.13 0.60
CA ASN A 48 17.80 -0.55 1.83
C ASN A 48 16.85 -1.70 1.47
N ASP A 49 17.21 -2.89 1.94
CA ASP A 49 16.57 -4.19 1.71
C ASP A 49 15.08 -4.22 2.14
N ASP A 50 14.60 -3.22 2.89
CA ASP A 50 13.25 -3.17 3.48
C ASP A 50 12.13 -2.64 2.56
N HIS A 51 12.43 -1.79 1.57
CA HIS A 51 11.40 -1.23 0.67
C HIS A 51 10.74 -2.21 -0.32
N PRO A 52 11.41 -3.24 -0.88
CA PRO A 52 10.75 -4.17 -1.80
C PRO A 52 9.61 -4.98 -1.15
N ASP A 53 9.65 -5.20 0.17
CA ASP A 53 8.62 -5.95 0.88
C ASP A 53 7.31 -5.16 1.01
N ILE A 54 7.36 -3.86 1.32
CA ILE A 54 6.16 -3.00 1.41
C ILE A 54 5.37 -3.00 0.09
N LEU A 55 6.05 -2.87 -1.06
CA LEU A 55 5.38 -2.91 -2.37
C LEU A 55 4.68 -4.25 -2.63
N LYS A 56 5.27 -5.34 -2.17
CA LYS A 56 4.71 -6.68 -2.29
C LYS A 56 3.48 -6.84 -1.39
N GLU A 57 3.52 -6.29 -0.18
CA GLU A 57 2.39 -6.27 0.74
C GLU A 57 1.23 -5.42 0.22
N VAL A 58 1.49 -4.22 -0.30
CA VAL A 58 0.47 -3.36 -0.93
C VAL A 58 -0.22 -4.08 -2.10
N LYS A 59 0.56 -4.79 -2.93
CA LYS A 59 0.00 -5.61 -4.02
C LYS A 59 -0.87 -6.75 -3.50
N LYS A 60 -0.40 -7.50 -2.51
CA LYS A 60 -1.18 -8.58 -1.88
C LYS A 60 -2.49 -8.02 -1.32
N ALA A 61 -2.45 -6.88 -0.64
CA ALA A 61 -3.62 -6.23 -0.06
C ALA A 61 -4.65 -5.85 -1.13
N LEU A 62 -4.21 -5.27 -2.25
CA LEU A 62 -5.08 -4.95 -3.39
C LEU A 62 -5.73 -6.20 -4.00
N ILE A 63 -4.97 -7.30 -4.12
CA ILE A 63 -5.50 -8.57 -4.64
C ILE A 63 -6.53 -9.14 -3.67
N SER A 64 -6.25 -9.20 -2.37
CA SER A 64 -7.21 -9.66 -1.36
C SER A 64 -8.50 -8.84 -1.36
N LEU A 65 -8.41 -7.51 -1.56
CA LEU A 65 -9.59 -6.67 -1.73
C LEU A 65 -10.34 -6.98 -3.03
N GLN A 66 -9.66 -7.28 -4.14
CA GLN A 66 -10.30 -7.68 -5.40
C GLN A 66 -11.01 -9.02 -5.29
N GLU A 67 -10.32 -10.04 -4.80
CA GLU A 67 -10.84 -11.40 -4.63
C GLU A 67 -12.03 -11.44 -3.67
N SER A 68 -11.97 -10.69 -2.55
CA SER A 68 -13.09 -10.59 -1.60
C SER A 68 -14.37 -9.99 -2.18
N SER A 69 -14.34 -9.40 -3.38
CA SER A 69 -15.52 -8.84 -4.05
C SER A 69 -15.97 -9.61 -5.27
N THR A 70 -15.10 -10.43 -5.86
CA THR A 70 -15.43 -11.33 -6.96
C THR A 70 -15.77 -12.69 -6.37
N GLY A 71 -16.75 -12.68 -5.47
CA GLY A 71 -17.19 -13.84 -4.71
C GLY A 71 -18.63 -13.64 -4.29
N ARG A 72 -19.51 -13.40 -5.28
CA ARG A 72 -20.95 -13.49 -5.09
C ARG A 72 -21.61 -13.96 -6.38
#